data_AF-A0A7J2YJG0-F1
#
_entry.id   AF-A0A7J2YJG0-F1
#
_cell.length_a   1.000
_cell.length_b   1.000
_cell.length_c   1.000
_cell.angle_alpha   90.00
_cell.angle_beta   90.00
_cell.angle_gamma   90.00
#
_symmetry.space_group_name_H-M   'P 1'
#
loop_
_entity.id
_entity.type
_entity.pdbx_description
1 polymer ?
#
loop_
_entity_poly.entity_id
_entity_poly.type
_entity_poly.pdbx_seq_one_letter_code
_entity_poly.pdbx_strand_id
1 'polypeptide(L)'
;MSGTKKGEYILEMNHVEELELKVHKLPRPVKSVEEYVNDLDLKEQAECIMTVKMPPYLRNWEEVEMMVYEMGFEVIEWHTGDAKDLVLVNKFYKSER
;
A
#
# COMPACT_ATOMS: atom_id res chain seq x y z
N MET A 1 9.20 -4.89 24.22
CA MET A 1 8.01 -5.50 23.59
C MET A 1 7.80 -4.81 22.27
N SER A 2 8.16 -5.46 21.15
CA SER A 2 7.93 -4.88 19.81
C SER A 2 6.45 -5.05 19.51
N GLY A 3 5.66 -3.97 19.59
CA GLY A 3 4.26 -4.02 19.19
C GLY A 3 4.19 -4.25 17.68
N THR A 4 3.41 -5.24 17.23
CA THR A 4 3.14 -5.45 15.81
C THR A 4 2.59 -4.15 15.24
N LYS A 5 3.34 -3.50 14.33
CA LYS A 5 2.86 -2.31 13.61
C LYS A 5 1.60 -2.71 12.83
N LYS A 6 0.52 -1.94 12.97
CA LYS A 6 -0.71 -2.10 12.18
C LYS A 6 -0.68 -1.12 11.03
N GLY A 7 -1.16 -1.50 9.87
CA GLY A 7 -1.32 -0.62 8.71
C GLY A 7 -2.72 -0.04 8.60
N GLU A 8 -2.79 1.22 8.21
CA GLU A 8 -4.03 1.98 8.00
C GLU A 8 -4.42 2.09 6.53
N TYR A 9 -3.51 1.73 5.62
CA TYR A 9 -3.71 1.83 4.18
C TYR A 9 -3.20 0.58 3.47
N ILE A 10 -3.87 0.24 2.36
CA ILE A 10 -3.39 -0.73 1.39
C ILE A 10 -3.10 -0.01 0.08
N LEU A 11 -1.93 -0.28 -0.49
CA LEU A 11 -1.65 0.06 -1.87
C LEU A 11 -1.87 -1.15 -2.74
N GLU A 12 -2.68 -0.99 -3.79
CA GLU A 12 -2.86 -2.00 -4.82
C GLU A 12 -2.08 -1.60 -6.07
N MET A 13 -1.16 -2.46 -6.49
CA MET A 13 -0.37 -2.29 -7.70
C MET A 13 -0.87 -3.26 -8.76
N ASN A 14 -1.48 -2.73 -9.81
CA ASN A 14 -1.95 -3.56 -10.93
C ASN A 14 -0.87 -3.64 -12.02
N HIS A 15 -0.59 -4.86 -12.49
CA HIS A 15 0.45 -5.15 -13.48
C HIS A 15 -0.02 -5.10 -14.95
N VAL A 16 -1.21 -4.55 -15.21
CA VAL A 16 -1.86 -4.60 -16.53
C VAL A 16 -1.48 -3.38 -17.36
N GLU A 17 -0.70 -3.55 -18.43
CA GLU A 17 -0.25 -2.58 -19.47
C GLU A 17 0.35 -1.23 -19.00
N GLU A 18 -0.26 -0.54 -18.03
CA GLU A 18 0.23 0.61 -17.28
C GLU A 18 0.27 0.27 -15.78
N LEU A 19 1.44 0.37 -15.14
CA LEU A 19 1.55 0.21 -13.68
C LEU A 19 0.75 1.33 -13.00
N GLU A 20 -0.29 0.95 -12.26
CA GLU A 20 -1.15 1.87 -11.51
C GLU A 20 -1.11 1.52 -10.03
N LEU A 21 -0.84 2.52 -9.19
CA LEU A 21 -0.83 2.42 -7.75
C LEU A 21 -2.09 3.08 -7.18
N LYS A 22 -2.99 2.26 -6.63
CA LYS A 22 -4.18 2.75 -5.92
C LYS A 22 -3.93 2.74 -4.42
N VAL A 23 -4.25 3.83 -3.74
CA VAL A 23 -4.12 3.92 -2.29
C VAL A 23 -5.50 3.88 -1.66
N HIS A 24 -5.74 2.83 -0.88
CA HIS A 24 -6.97 2.57 -0.17
C HIS A 24 -6.79 2.88 1.31
N LYS A 25 -7.65 3.75 1.85
CA LYS A 25 -7.74 3.97 3.30
C LYS A 25 -8.65 2.91 3.89
N LEU A 26 -8.15 2.19 4.90
CA LEU A 26 -8.92 1.15 5.56
C LEU A 26 -9.87 1.78 6.60
N PRO A 27 -11.09 1.23 6.79
CA PRO A 27 -12.01 1.69 7.84
C PRO A 27 -11.47 1.40 9.24
N ARG A 28 -10.57 0.42 9.36
CA ARG A 28 -9.86 0.06 10.59
C ARG A 28 -8.44 -0.45 10.27
N PRO A 29 -7.46 -0.26 11.16
CA PRO A 29 -6.10 -0.77 10.93
C PRO A 29 -6.02 -2.30 11.00
N VAL A 30 -5.19 -2.91 10.16
CA VAL A 30 -4.95 -4.37 10.11
C VAL A 30 -3.50 -4.72 10.44
N LYS A 31 -3.24 -5.95 10.86
CA LYS A 31 -1.89 -6.41 11.24
C LYS A 31 -1.08 -6.96 10.08
N SER A 32 -1.74 -7.42 9.02
CA SER A 32 -1.11 -8.04 7.86
C SER A 32 -1.94 -7.88 6.60
N VAL A 33 -1.33 -8.13 5.44
CA VAL A 33 -2.07 -8.18 4.17
C VAL A 33 -3.05 -9.35 4.18
N GLU A 34 -2.71 -10.48 4.80
CA GLU A 34 -3.61 -11.63 4.92
C GLU A 34 -4.91 -11.28 5.65
N GLU A 35 -4.85 -10.47 6.72
CA GLU A 35 -6.06 -9.99 7.41
C GLU A 35 -6.95 -9.17 6.48
N TYR A 36 -6.35 -8.26 5.69
CA TYR A 36 -7.07 -7.51 4.66
C TYR A 36 -7.67 -8.43 3.58
N VAL A 37 -6.91 -9.43 3.13
CA VAL A 37 -7.36 -10.33 2.05
C VAL A 37 -8.54 -11.20 2.47
N ASN A 38 -8.55 -11.66 3.73
CA ASN A 38 -9.59 -12.56 4.25
C ASN A 38 -10.82 -11.83 4.81
N ASP A 39 -10.76 -10.52 5.03
CA ASP A 39 -11.88 -9.71 5.51
C ASP A 39 -12.60 -9.01 4.35
N LEU A 40 -13.73 -9.61 3.91
CA LEU A 40 -14.54 -9.08 2.81
C LEU A 40 -15.20 -7.74 3.17
N ASP A 41 -15.74 -7.60 4.38
CA ASP A 41 -16.41 -6.38 4.83
C ASP A 41 -15.45 -5.19 4.84
N LEU A 42 -14.20 -5.43 5.25
CA LEU A 42 -13.17 -4.41 5.28
C LEU A 42 -12.76 -3.97 3.88
N LYS A 43 -12.64 -4.89 2.92
CA LYS A 43 -12.36 -4.59 1.51
C LYS A 43 -13.47 -3.75 0.87
N GLU A 44 -14.73 -4.11 1.09
CA GLU A 44 -15.88 -3.39 0.53
C GLU A 44 -15.97 -1.96 1.08
N GLN A 45 -15.52 -1.74 2.31
CA GLN A 45 -15.50 -0.43 2.96
C GLN A 45 -14.21 0.37 2.73
N ALA A 46 -13.18 -0.22 2.12
CA ALA A 46 -11.91 0.45 1.89
C ALA A 46 -12.07 1.52 0.80
N GLU A 47 -11.80 2.78 1.15
CA GLU A 47 -11.98 3.92 0.26
C GLU A 47 -10.73 4.17 -0.57
N CYS A 48 -10.85 4.16 -1.91
CA CYS A 48 -9.76 4.58 -2.80
C CYS A 48 -9.63 6.11 -2.73
N ILE A 49 -8.62 6.60 -2.00
CA ILE A 49 -8.41 8.03 -1.79
C ILE A 49 -7.46 8.67 -2.80
N MET A 50 -6.69 7.85 -3.52
CA MET A 50 -5.70 8.32 -4.47
C MET A 50 -5.34 7.23 -5.49
N THR A 51 -5.10 7.65 -6.72
CA THR A 51 -4.61 6.79 -7.80
C THR A 51 -3.44 7.48 -8.47
N VAL A 52 -2.30 6.80 -8.55
CA VAL A 52 -1.06 7.32 -9.13
C VAL A 52 -0.67 6.42 -10.30
N LYS A 53 -0.53 7.02 -11.48
CA LYS A 53 0.11 6.32 -12.60
C LYS A 53 1.61 6.23 -12.32
N MET A 54 2.13 5.03 -12.28
CA MET A 54 3.56 4.85 -12.11
C MET A 54 4.29 5.15 -13.42
N PRO A 55 5.43 5.85 -13.34
CA PRO A 55 6.28 6.03 -14.49
C PRO A 55 6.64 4.69 -15.16
N PRO A 56 6.61 4.60 -16.50
CA PRO A 56 6.81 3.34 -17.24
C PRO A 56 8.23 2.76 -17.13
N TYR A 57 9.15 3.54 -16.56
CA TYR A 57 10.53 3.12 -16.29
C TYR A 57 10.73 2.53 -14.89
N LEU A 58 9.74 2.65 -13.99
CA LEU A 58 9.77 1.98 -12.68
C LEU A 58 9.72 0.47 -12.91
N ARG A 59 10.88 -0.18 -12.81
CA ARG A 59 11.04 -1.62 -13.05
C ARG A 59 11.63 -2.37 -11.87
N ASN A 60 12.04 -1.66 -10.83
CA ASN A 60 12.63 -2.25 -9.62
C ASN A 60 11.83 -1.84 -8.39
N TRP A 61 11.84 -2.71 -7.37
CA TRP A 61 11.08 -2.52 -6.14
C TRP A 61 11.60 -1.39 -5.28
N GLU A 62 12.90 -1.09 -5.35
CA GLU A 62 13.52 -0.01 -4.60
C GLU A 62 12.93 1.36 -5.00
N GLU A 63 12.73 1.61 -6.30
CA GLU A 63 12.14 2.86 -6.76
C GLU A 63 10.65 2.98 -6.37
N VAL A 64 9.92 1.85 -6.30
CA VAL A 64 8.54 1.84 -5.82
C VAL A 64 8.49 2.19 -4.32
N GLU A 65 9.36 1.57 -3.52
CA GLU A 65 9.47 1.89 -2.09
C GLU A 65 9.83 3.36 -1.85
N MET A 66 10.78 3.90 -2.63
CA MET A 66 11.11 5.32 -2.55
C MET A 66 9.91 6.20 -2.90
N MET A 67 9.15 5.87 -3.95
CA MET A 67 7.97 6.64 -4.33
C MET A 67 6.90 6.59 -3.23
N VAL A 68 6.63 5.42 -2.67
CA VAL A 68 5.70 5.24 -1.53
C VAL A 68 6.16 6.06 -0.32
N TYR A 69 7.46 6.06 -0.03
CA TYR A 69 8.06 6.90 1.01
C TYR A 69 7.94 8.40 0.70
N GLU A 70 8.12 8.81 -0.56
CA GLU A 70 7.97 10.19 -1.00
C GLU A 70 6.54 10.70 -0.86
N MET A 71 5.56 9.82 -1.10
CA MET A 71 4.13 10.03 -0.84
C MET A 71 3.77 10.09 0.65
N GLY A 72 4.74 9.85 1.55
CA GLY A 72 4.56 9.92 3.00
C GLY A 72 4.04 8.63 3.62
N PHE A 73 4.33 7.48 3.01
CA PHE A 73 3.94 6.17 3.52
C PHE A 73 5.14 5.30 3.91
N GLU A 74 5.08 4.68 5.09
CA GLU A 74 6.04 3.70 5.56
C GLU A 74 5.49 2.31 5.27
N VAL A 75 6.27 1.50 4.56
CA VAL A 75 5.96 0.09 4.30
C VAL A 75 5.99 -0.72 5.59
N ILE A 76 4.96 -1.54 5.79
CA ILE A 76 4.85 -2.52 6.88
C ILE A 76 5.01 -3.94 6.34
N GLU A 77 4.29 -4.27 5.28
CA GLU A 77 4.28 -5.62 4.70
C GLU A 77 4.03 -5.56 3.20
N TRP A 78 4.77 -6.37 2.45
CA TRP A 78 4.57 -6.58 1.02
C TRP A 78 3.99 -7.96 0.77
N HIS A 79 3.06 -8.03 -0.18
CA HIS A 79 2.53 -9.26 -0.70
C HIS A 79 2.50 -9.20 -2.22
N THR A 80 3.34 -10.02 -2.86
CA THR A 80 3.42 -10.11 -4.31
C THR A 80 2.44 -11.17 -4.82
N GLY A 81 1.64 -10.79 -5.84
CA GLY A 81 0.60 -11.65 -6.40
C GLY A 81 0.67 -11.71 -7.92
N ASP A 82 0.10 -12.77 -8.50
CA ASP A 82 0.20 -13.04 -9.95
C ASP A 82 -0.45 -11.95 -10.83
N ALA A 83 -1.48 -11.26 -10.32
CA ALA A 83 -2.21 -10.21 -11.05
C ALA A 83 -2.01 -8.81 -10.46
N LYS A 84 -1.81 -8.73 -9.15
CA LYS A 84 -1.62 -7.49 -8.42
C LYS A 84 -0.77 -7.71 -7.18
N ASP A 85 0.01 -6.70 -6.82
CA ASP A 85 0.70 -6.67 -5.53
C ASP A 85 -0.08 -5.81 -4.55
N LEU A 86 0.03 -6.18 -3.28
CA LEU A 86 -0.59 -5.47 -2.15
C LEU A 86 0.49 -5.04 -1.17
N VAL A 87 0.43 -3.79 -0.75
CA VAL A 87 1.39 -3.21 0.20
C VAL A 87 0.64 -2.63 1.38
N LEU A 88 0.88 -3.17 2.57
CA LEU A 88 0.37 -2.61 3.81
C LEU A 88 1.30 -1.49 4.28
N VAL A 89 0.74 -0.31 4.53
CA VAL A 89 1.53 0.86 4.92
C VAL A 89 0.87 1.67 6.05
N ASN A 90 1.66 2.57 6.62
CA ASN A 90 1.17 3.67 7.45
C ASN A 90 1.57 5.01 6.88
N LYS A 91 0.71 6.02 7.07
CA LYS A 91 1.08 7.39 6.78
C LYS A 91 2.02 7.90 7.88
N PHE A 92 3.11 8.53 7.49
CA PHE A 92 3.98 9.27 8.40
C PHE A 92 4.07 10.73 7.97
N TYR A 93 4.27 11.61 8.94
CA TYR A 93 4.55 13.01 8.66
C TYR A 93 6.06 13.13 8.51
N LYS A 94 6.53 13.51 7.31
CA LYS A 94 7.91 13.99 7.16
C LYS A 94 8.03 15.19 8.09
N SER A 95 8.75 15.03 9.22
CA SER A 95 9.08 16.18 10.07
C SER A 95 9.83 17.17 9.20
N GLU A 96 9.26 18.36 8.99
CA GLU A 96 9.96 19.47 8.34
C GLU A 96 11.28 19.66 9.09
N ARG A 97 12.40 19.40 8.42
CA ARG A 97 13.76 19.64 8.93
C ARG A 97 14.25 20.98 8.41
#